data_AF-A0A974DIP9-F1
#
_entry.id   AF-A0A974DIP9-F1
#
_cell.length_a   1.000
_cell.length_b   1.000
_cell.length_c   1.000
_cell.angle_alpha   90.00
_cell.angle_beta   90.00
_cell.angle_gamma   90.00
#
_symmetry.space_group_name_H-M   'P 1'
#
loop_
_entity.id
_entity.type
_entity.pdbx_description
1 polymer ?
#
loop_
_entity_poly.entity_id
_entity_poly.type
_entity_poly.pdbx_seq_one_letter_code
_entity_poly.pdbx_strand_id
1 'polypeptide(L)'
;MVVILGYWDIRGLVHSIRLLLEYTGTQYKEKLYVTGDCHLCFSVSAPNYDKSQWLNEKEKLGLDFPNLPYLVDGDVKLTQGNAILRYIARKHGLCGESEKEKTYVDLIENQAMDFRIGLVVIAYDTEFITFVDFLMYDVLDQHQMLDPTCLQNFKNLQAFLTRFEALPAIDAYMKSSRFMKTPINNRMATWGNKK
;
A
#
# COMPACT_ATOMS: atom_id res chain seq x y z
N MET A 1 -1.81 11.16 -29.12
CA MET A 1 -2.23 9.74 -29.02
C MET A 1 -2.87 9.55 -27.66
N VAL A 2 -3.80 8.61 -27.51
CA VAL A 2 -4.44 8.33 -26.22
C VAL A 2 -3.50 7.46 -25.40
N VAL A 3 -3.22 7.86 -24.16
CA VAL A 3 -2.34 7.10 -23.24
C VAL A 3 -2.99 5.76 -22.90
N ILE A 4 -2.21 4.69 -22.81
CA ILE A 4 -2.70 3.38 -22.34
C ILE A 4 -2.09 3.09 -20.97
N LEU A 5 -2.95 2.89 -19.96
CA LEU A 5 -2.57 2.49 -18.61
C LEU A 5 -2.93 1.01 -18.40
N GLY A 6 -1.93 0.17 -18.14
CA GLY A 6 -2.13 -1.25 -17.89
C GLY A 6 -2.00 -1.61 -16.42
N TYR A 7 -3.01 -2.28 -15.86
CA TYR A 7 -2.95 -2.82 -14.51
C TYR A 7 -3.96 -3.96 -14.30
N TRP A 8 -3.87 -4.63 -13.16
CA TRP A 8 -4.93 -5.53 -12.70
C TRP A 8 -6.25 -4.78 -12.50
N ASP A 9 -7.37 -5.48 -12.65
CA ASP A 9 -8.73 -4.98 -12.40
C ASP A 9 -9.03 -4.85 -10.88
N ILE A 10 -8.19 -4.04 -10.22
CA ILE A 10 -8.26 -3.70 -8.80
C ILE A 10 -7.76 -2.26 -8.60
N ARG A 11 -7.89 -1.74 -7.37
CA ARG A 11 -7.33 -0.43 -6.98
C ARG A 11 -5.79 -0.41 -6.97
N GLY A 12 -5.18 -1.28 -6.17
CA GLY A 12 -3.73 -1.52 -6.04
C GLY A 12 -2.80 -0.31 -6.17
N LEU A 13 -1.65 -0.51 -6.83
CA LEU A 13 -0.58 0.49 -7.02
C LEU A 13 -0.97 1.60 -8.01
N VAL A 14 -1.89 1.31 -8.92
CA VAL A 14 -2.22 2.23 -10.02
C VAL A 14 -3.16 3.37 -9.60
N HIS A 15 -3.74 3.30 -8.40
CA HIS A 15 -4.76 4.25 -7.98
C HIS A 15 -4.29 5.71 -7.99
N SER A 16 -3.08 6.00 -7.52
CA SER A 16 -2.51 7.36 -7.59
C SER A 16 -2.29 7.82 -9.02
N ILE A 17 -1.96 6.90 -9.94
CA ILE A 17 -1.79 7.20 -11.37
C ILE A 17 -3.13 7.57 -12.00
N ARG A 18 -4.19 6.79 -11.73
CA ARG A 18 -5.57 7.11 -12.18
C ARG A 18 -5.98 8.51 -11.73
N LEU A 19 -5.84 8.80 -10.43
CA LEU A 19 -6.16 10.12 -9.87
C LEU A 19 -5.37 11.24 -10.55
N LEU A 20 -4.08 11.04 -10.82
CA LEU A 20 -3.24 12.05 -11.45
C LEU A 20 -3.58 12.29 -12.93
N LEU A 21 -3.92 11.24 -13.67
CA LEU A 21 -4.37 11.34 -15.06
C LEU A 21 -5.69 12.14 -15.15
N GLU A 22 -6.65 11.85 -14.27
CA GLU A 22 -7.90 12.61 -14.17
C GLU A 22 -7.64 14.07 -13.80
N TYR A 23 -6.84 14.33 -12.78
CA TYR A 23 -6.52 15.69 -12.32
C TYR A 23 -5.87 16.55 -13.42
N THR A 24 -5.00 15.94 -14.23
CA THR A 24 -4.30 16.62 -15.32
C THR A 24 -5.12 16.74 -16.61
N GLY A 25 -6.32 16.15 -16.65
CA GLY A 25 -7.15 16.08 -17.86
C GLY A 25 -6.54 15.22 -18.97
N THR A 26 -5.55 14.38 -18.64
CA THR A 26 -4.86 13.53 -19.61
C THR A 26 -5.83 12.47 -20.15
N GLN A 27 -6.02 12.42 -21.46
CA GLN A 27 -6.87 11.41 -22.09
C GLN A 27 -6.17 10.05 -22.09
N TYR A 28 -6.78 9.05 -21.43
CA TYR A 28 -6.22 7.70 -21.32
C TYR A 28 -7.29 6.62 -21.49
N LYS A 29 -6.84 5.41 -21.79
CA LYS A 29 -7.62 4.16 -21.74
C LYS A 29 -6.94 3.19 -20.79
N GLU A 30 -7.74 2.38 -20.11
CA GLU A 30 -7.21 1.30 -19.27
C GLU A 30 -7.23 -0.03 -20.03
N LYS A 31 -6.11 -0.77 -19.92
CA LYS A 31 -6.05 -2.21 -20.20
C LYS A 31 -6.06 -2.93 -18.86
N LEU A 32 -7.24 -3.42 -18.49
CA LEU A 32 -7.45 -4.14 -17.23
C LEU A 32 -7.23 -5.64 -17.45
N TYR A 33 -6.37 -6.22 -16.63
CA TYR A 33 -6.15 -7.66 -16.57
C TYR A 33 -6.95 -8.25 -15.41
N VAL A 34 -7.68 -9.32 -15.64
CA VAL A 34 -8.44 -10.01 -14.60
C VAL A 34 -7.65 -11.23 -14.13
N THR A 35 -7.53 -11.40 -12.81
CA THR A 35 -7.05 -12.65 -12.23
C THR A 35 -8.24 -13.59 -12.07
N GLY A 36 -8.12 -14.85 -12.48
CA GLY A 36 -9.24 -15.81 -12.44
C GLY A 36 -9.86 -15.97 -11.04
N ASP A 37 -11.19 -16.10 -10.97
CA ASP A 37 -11.94 -16.16 -9.72
C ASP A 37 -11.73 -17.46 -8.93
N CYS A 38 -11.92 -17.36 -7.60
CA CYS A 38 -12.11 -18.49 -6.72
C CYS A 38 -13.54 -19.04 -6.85
N HIS A 39 -13.75 -20.10 -7.63
CA HIS A 39 -15.09 -20.66 -7.84
C HIS A 39 -15.60 -21.57 -6.69
N LEU A 40 -14.80 -21.84 -5.64
CA LEU A 40 -15.23 -22.70 -4.52
C LEU A 40 -14.58 -22.27 -3.19
N CYS A 41 -15.22 -21.35 -2.47
CA CYS A 41 -14.80 -20.91 -1.13
C CYS A 41 -15.13 -21.92 0.00
N PHE A 42 -15.10 -23.22 -0.28
CA PHE A 42 -15.34 -24.29 0.71
C PHE A 42 -14.32 -25.44 0.69
N SER A 43 -13.23 -25.34 -0.08
CA SER A 43 -12.16 -26.35 -0.09
C SER A 43 -10.79 -25.73 0.21
N VAL A 44 -10.02 -26.41 1.07
CA VAL A 44 -8.73 -25.95 1.68
C VAL A 44 -7.56 -25.97 0.68
N SER A 45 -7.83 -26.19 -0.60
CA SER A 45 -6.87 -26.02 -1.70
C SER A 45 -7.30 -24.80 -2.54
N ALA A 46 -6.82 -23.62 -2.16
CA ALA A 46 -7.14 -22.36 -2.85
C ALA A 46 -6.70 -22.40 -4.34
N PRO A 47 -7.41 -21.70 -5.25
CA PRO A 47 -7.39 -21.95 -6.69
C PRO A 47 -6.23 -21.23 -7.40
N ASN A 48 -5.88 -21.68 -8.60
CA ASN A 48 -4.66 -21.31 -9.35
C ASN A 48 -4.48 -19.83 -9.74
N TYR A 49 -5.29 -18.88 -9.23
CA TYR A 49 -5.21 -17.43 -9.49
C TYR A 49 -4.70 -17.13 -10.90
N ASP A 50 -5.44 -17.57 -11.91
CA ASP A 50 -4.92 -17.56 -13.28
C ASP A 50 -4.54 -16.13 -13.71
N LYS A 51 -3.28 -15.98 -14.12
CA LYS A 51 -2.67 -14.72 -14.57
C LYS A 51 -2.40 -14.73 -16.08
N SER A 52 -2.91 -15.72 -16.80
CA SER A 52 -2.65 -15.93 -18.24
C SER A 52 -2.92 -14.68 -19.08
N GLN A 53 -3.96 -13.90 -18.78
CA GLN A 53 -4.25 -12.64 -19.49
C GLN A 53 -3.05 -11.70 -19.53
N TRP A 54 -2.35 -11.53 -18.40
CA TRP A 54 -1.15 -10.71 -18.33
C TRP A 54 0.06 -11.46 -18.91
N LEU A 55 0.28 -12.70 -18.47
CA LEU A 55 1.48 -13.47 -18.85
C LEU A 55 1.60 -13.69 -20.37
N ASN A 56 0.47 -13.82 -21.07
CA ASN A 56 0.44 -14.01 -22.52
C ASN A 56 0.76 -12.74 -23.33
N GLU A 57 0.61 -11.55 -22.72
CA GLU A 57 0.88 -10.25 -23.36
C GLU A 57 2.18 -9.60 -22.86
N LYS A 58 2.63 -9.91 -21.63
CA LYS A 58 3.75 -9.29 -20.92
C LYS A 58 4.98 -9.00 -21.80
N GLU A 59 5.49 -10.01 -22.50
CA GLU A 59 6.70 -9.92 -23.31
C GLU A 59 6.48 -9.29 -24.70
N LYS A 60 5.22 -9.10 -25.11
CA LYS A 60 4.86 -8.59 -26.44
C LYS A 60 4.67 -7.06 -26.48
N LEU A 61 4.64 -6.42 -25.31
CA LEU A 61 4.37 -4.99 -25.19
C LEU A 61 5.60 -4.12 -25.49
N GLY A 62 6.80 -4.72 -25.55
CA GLY A 62 8.06 -4.02 -25.75
C GLY A 62 8.38 -3.06 -24.61
N LEU A 63 8.12 -3.48 -23.37
CA LEU A 63 8.54 -2.80 -22.15
C LEU A 63 9.98 -3.22 -21.83
N ASP A 64 10.84 -2.30 -21.39
CA ASP A 64 12.23 -2.64 -21.01
C ASP A 64 12.27 -3.59 -19.79
N PHE A 65 11.38 -3.37 -18.83
CA PHE A 65 11.23 -4.19 -17.63
C PHE A 65 9.76 -4.59 -17.43
N PRO A 66 9.25 -5.60 -18.15
CA PRO A 66 7.81 -5.90 -18.19
C PRO A 66 7.20 -6.11 -16.79
N ASN A 67 6.32 -5.20 -16.38
CA ASN A 67 5.70 -5.19 -15.05
C ASN A 67 4.37 -4.41 -15.06
N LEU A 68 3.59 -4.54 -13.99
CA LEU A 68 2.37 -3.77 -13.74
C LEU A 68 2.55 -2.86 -12.51
N PRO A 69 2.12 -1.59 -12.54
CA PRO A 69 1.51 -0.90 -13.69
C PRO A 69 2.51 -0.57 -14.80
N TYR A 70 2.00 -0.45 -16.02
CA TYR A 70 2.71 0.15 -17.14
C TYR A 70 1.90 1.32 -17.74
N LEU A 71 2.60 2.25 -18.39
CA LEU A 71 2.03 3.35 -19.17
C LEU A 71 2.66 3.37 -20.56
N VAL A 72 1.83 3.48 -21.59
CA VAL A 72 2.26 3.68 -22.98
C VAL A 72 1.70 5.01 -23.49
N ASP A 73 2.59 5.91 -23.90
CA ASP A 73 2.26 7.21 -24.49
C ASP A 73 3.11 7.45 -25.74
N GLY A 74 2.57 7.05 -26.90
CA GLY A 74 3.33 7.00 -28.15
C GLY A 74 4.51 6.04 -28.04
N ASP A 75 5.71 6.56 -28.28
CA ASP A 75 6.96 5.79 -28.18
C ASP A 75 7.46 5.62 -26.74
N VAL A 76 6.88 6.37 -25.79
CA VAL A 76 7.26 6.27 -24.38
C VAL A 76 6.55 5.10 -23.74
N LYS A 77 7.32 4.15 -23.22
CA LYS A 77 6.81 2.96 -22.53
C LYS A 77 7.48 2.85 -21.17
N LEU A 78 6.67 2.94 -20.11
CA LEU A 78 7.17 2.99 -18.73
C LEU A 78 6.52 1.90 -17.88
N THR A 79 7.31 1.39 -16.95
CA THR A 79 6.87 0.57 -15.82
C THR A 79 7.33 1.24 -14.52
N GLN A 80 6.94 0.69 -13.37
CA GLN A 80 7.13 1.28 -12.03
C GLN A 80 6.20 2.45 -11.74
N GLY A 81 5.37 2.30 -10.69
CA GLY A 81 4.33 3.27 -10.36
C GLY A 81 4.85 4.70 -10.15
N ASN A 82 5.95 4.84 -9.40
CA ASN A 82 6.58 6.14 -9.13
C ASN A 82 7.19 6.77 -10.40
N ALA A 83 7.82 5.98 -11.27
CA ALA A 83 8.37 6.48 -12.52
C ALA A 83 7.25 7.01 -13.45
N ILE A 84 6.12 6.30 -13.50
CA ILE A 84 4.92 6.72 -14.24
C ILE A 84 4.34 8.03 -13.66
N LEU A 85 4.19 8.11 -12.33
CA LEU A 85 3.72 9.34 -11.67
C LEU A 85 4.62 10.53 -11.98
N ARG A 86 5.95 10.36 -11.86
CA ARG A 86 6.91 11.42 -12.18
C ARG A 86 6.89 11.82 -13.65
N TYR A 87 6.67 10.87 -14.56
CA TYR A 87 6.52 11.17 -15.99
C TYR A 87 5.33 12.09 -16.26
N ILE A 88 4.16 11.76 -15.70
CA ILE A 88 2.96 12.60 -15.82
C ILE A 88 3.21 13.94 -15.13
N ALA A 89 3.71 13.94 -13.88
CA ALA A 89 3.97 15.15 -13.12
C ALA A 89 4.90 16.14 -13.85
N ARG A 90 5.97 15.65 -14.50
CA ARG A 90 6.88 16.50 -15.28
C ARG A 90 6.18 17.21 -16.45
N LYS A 91 5.22 16.59 -17.11
CA LYS A 91 4.46 17.21 -18.21
C LYS A 91 3.57 18.37 -17.76
N HIS A 92 3.28 18.43 -16.46
CA HIS A 92 2.35 19.41 -15.87
C HIS A 92 3.00 20.30 -14.80
N GLY A 93 4.34 20.24 -14.63
CA GLY A 93 5.05 21.06 -13.64
C GLY A 93 4.82 20.66 -12.18
N LEU A 94 4.46 19.40 -11.90
CA LEU A 94 4.04 18.93 -10.57
C LEU A 94 5.15 18.20 -9.78
N CYS A 95 6.43 18.48 -10.05
CA CYS A 95 7.57 17.82 -9.39
C CYS A 95 8.26 18.65 -8.30
N GLY A 96 7.72 19.83 -7.98
CA GLY A 96 8.43 20.85 -7.21
C GLY A 96 9.33 21.71 -8.10
N GLU A 97 9.43 23.00 -7.82
CA GLU A 97 10.16 23.95 -8.65
C GLU A 97 11.56 24.20 -8.08
N SER A 98 11.64 24.44 -6.78
CA SER A 98 12.89 24.68 -6.06
C SER A 98 13.59 23.37 -5.65
N GLU A 99 14.91 23.43 -5.42
CA GLU A 99 15.67 22.29 -4.92
C GLU A 99 15.14 21.78 -3.57
N LYS A 100 14.65 22.70 -2.72
CA LYS A 100 13.99 22.32 -1.46
C LYS A 100 12.74 21.49 -1.75
N GLU A 101 11.85 21.95 -2.60
CA GLU A 101 10.61 21.22 -2.92
C GLU A 101 10.90 19.86 -3.54
N LYS A 102 11.83 19.77 -4.49
CA LYS A 102 12.25 18.50 -5.09
C LYS A 102 12.77 17.52 -4.04
N THR A 103 13.62 18.00 -3.12
CA THR A 103 14.12 17.19 -2.00
C THR A 103 12.98 16.65 -1.14
N TYR A 104 11.96 17.46 -0.84
CA TYR A 104 10.80 17.02 -0.08
C TYR A 104 9.92 16.04 -0.87
N VAL A 105 9.73 16.24 -2.18
CA VAL A 105 9.01 15.29 -3.05
C VAL A 105 9.69 13.93 -3.01
N ASP A 106 11.02 13.89 -3.12
CA ASP A 106 11.80 12.65 -3.08
C ASP A 106 11.70 11.95 -1.72
N LEU A 107 11.81 12.69 -0.61
CA LEU A 107 11.66 12.13 0.74
C LEU A 107 10.27 11.52 0.94
N ILE A 108 9.21 12.25 0.59
CA ILE A 108 7.84 11.83 0.82
C ILE A 108 7.45 10.66 -0.10
N GLU A 109 7.89 10.66 -1.36
CA GLU A 109 7.67 9.53 -2.28
C GLU A 109 8.22 8.23 -1.70
N ASN A 110 9.46 8.23 -1.21
CA ASN A 110 10.09 7.05 -0.64
C ASN A 110 9.43 6.62 0.66
N GLN A 111 9.18 7.56 1.58
CA GLN A 111 8.50 7.25 2.85
C GLN A 111 7.08 6.68 2.64
N ALA A 112 6.34 7.20 1.67
CA ALA A 112 5.01 6.69 1.32
C ALA A 112 5.06 5.28 0.71
N MET A 113 6.13 4.96 -0.03
CA MET A 113 6.34 3.60 -0.55
C MET A 113 6.68 2.62 0.58
N ASP A 114 7.52 3.00 1.53
CA ASP A 114 7.85 2.16 2.68
C ASP A 114 6.61 1.81 3.50
N PHE A 115 5.75 2.79 3.80
CA PHE A 115 4.46 2.54 4.47
C PHE A 115 3.57 1.59 3.68
N ARG A 116 3.52 1.77 2.36
CA ARG A 116 2.71 0.91 1.49
C ARG A 116 3.23 -0.52 1.46
N ILE A 117 4.55 -0.72 1.31
CA ILE A 117 5.17 -2.05 1.30
C ILE A 117 4.90 -2.74 2.64
N GLY A 118 5.03 -2.02 3.75
CA GLY A 118 4.68 -2.54 5.07
C GLY A 118 3.26 -3.09 5.14
N LEU A 119 2.28 -2.33 4.64
CA LEU A 119 0.89 -2.79 4.57
C LEU A 119 0.71 -3.99 3.63
N VAL A 120 1.43 -4.03 2.49
CA VAL A 120 1.38 -5.16 1.55
C VAL A 120 1.95 -6.42 2.20
N VAL A 121 3.09 -6.35 2.89
CA VAL A 121 3.67 -7.51 3.57
C VAL A 121 2.65 -8.11 4.55
N ILE A 122 2.06 -7.29 5.42
CA ILE A 122 1.04 -7.76 6.38
C ILE A 122 -0.18 -8.38 5.69
N ALA A 123 -0.57 -7.85 4.52
CA ALA A 123 -1.74 -8.34 3.78
C ALA A 123 -1.50 -9.66 3.04
N TYR A 124 -0.24 -10.00 2.70
CA TYR A 124 0.10 -11.16 1.87
C TYR A 124 0.93 -12.23 2.59
N ASP A 125 1.62 -11.89 3.67
CA ASP A 125 2.40 -12.80 4.50
C ASP A 125 1.98 -12.64 5.96
N THR A 126 1.17 -13.58 6.45
CA THR A 126 0.68 -13.55 7.84
C THR A 126 1.55 -14.37 8.80
N GLU A 127 2.63 -14.98 8.32
CA GLU A 127 3.45 -15.94 9.08
C GLU A 127 4.82 -15.39 9.49
N PHE A 128 5.38 -14.42 8.75
CA PHE A 128 6.68 -13.82 9.09
C PHE A 128 6.55 -12.48 9.82
N ILE A 129 7.02 -12.42 11.07
CA ILE A 129 7.08 -11.17 11.85
C ILE A 129 8.32 -10.35 11.51
N THR A 130 8.14 -9.05 11.30
CA THR A 130 9.18 -8.05 11.02
C THR A 130 9.04 -6.85 11.96
N PHE A 131 10.00 -5.92 11.92
CA PHE A 131 9.90 -4.68 12.72
C PHE A 131 8.69 -3.81 12.33
N VAL A 132 8.15 -3.96 11.12
CA VAL A 132 6.99 -3.19 10.66
C VAL A 132 5.73 -3.61 11.41
N ASP A 133 5.61 -4.88 11.80
CA ASP A 133 4.48 -5.36 12.61
C ASP A 133 4.41 -4.66 13.98
N PHE A 134 5.57 -4.28 14.54
CA PHE A 134 5.62 -3.53 15.80
C PHE A 134 5.13 -2.08 15.61
N LEU A 135 5.53 -1.44 14.50
CA LEU A 135 5.04 -0.09 14.17
C LEU A 135 3.53 -0.10 13.87
N MET A 136 3.06 -1.11 13.14
CA MET A 136 1.65 -1.24 12.81
C MET A 136 0.81 -1.54 14.05
N TYR A 137 1.31 -2.39 14.97
CA TYR A 137 0.65 -2.64 16.25
C TYR A 137 0.49 -1.34 17.04
N ASP A 138 1.55 -0.54 17.21
CA ASP A 138 1.49 0.73 17.94
C ASP A 138 0.45 1.69 17.35
N VAL A 139 0.44 1.85 16.02
CA VAL A 139 -0.54 2.69 15.33
C VAL A 139 -1.97 2.17 15.54
N LEU A 140 -2.21 0.88 15.34
CA LEU A 140 -3.56 0.29 15.46
C LEU A 140 -4.07 0.30 16.90
N ASP A 141 -3.21 0.02 17.89
CA ASP A 141 -3.55 0.10 19.32
C ASP A 141 -3.98 1.53 19.69
N GLN A 142 -3.21 2.54 19.28
CA GLN A 142 -3.58 3.96 19.51
C GLN A 142 -4.91 4.34 18.84
N HIS A 143 -5.18 3.88 17.62
CA HIS A 143 -6.46 4.12 16.95
C HIS A 143 -7.62 3.43 17.68
N GLN A 144 -7.42 2.21 18.15
CA GLN A 144 -8.43 1.48 18.93
C GLN A 144 -8.65 2.10 20.32
N MET A 145 -7.62 2.66 20.94
CA MET A 145 -7.74 3.44 22.18
C MET A 145 -8.51 4.75 21.96
N LEU A 146 -8.38 5.37 20.79
CA LEU A 146 -9.08 6.62 20.43
C LEU A 146 -10.55 6.36 20.09
N ASP A 147 -10.81 5.35 19.28
CA ASP A 147 -12.14 4.88 18.90
C ASP A 147 -12.18 3.34 18.92
N PRO A 148 -12.76 2.72 19.96
CA PRO A 148 -12.84 1.27 20.08
C PRO A 148 -13.57 0.56 18.92
N THR A 149 -14.39 1.29 18.16
CA THR A 149 -15.20 0.73 17.07
C THR A 149 -14.50 0.77 15.71
N CYS A 150 -13.37 1.50 15.58
CA CYS A 150 -12.73 1.75 14.29
C CYS A 150 -12.29 0.47 13.55
N LEU A 151 -12.01 -0.62 14.28
CA LEU A 151 -11.58 -1.90 13.72
C LEU A 151 -12.70 -2.95 13.60
N GLN A 152 -13.94 -2.64 14.01
CA GLN A 152 -15.01 -3.65 14.17
C GLN A 152 -15.35 -4.42 12.88
N ASN A 153 -15.20 -3.76 11.72
CA ASN A 153 -15.48 -4.35 10.41
C ASN A 153 -14.26 -5.00 9.74
N PHE A 154 -13.08 -4.95 10.37
CA PHE A 154 -11.81 -5.41 9.82
C PHE A 154 -11.29 -6.62 10.60
N LYS A 155 -11.88 -7.81 10.36
CA LYS A 155 -11.55 -9.05 11.09
C LYS A 155 -10.07 -9.42 11.01
N ASN A 156 -9.41 -9.12 9.89
CA ASN A 156 -7.98 -9.35 9.70
C ASN A 156 -7.10 -8.48 10.62
N LEU A 157 -7.47 -7.20 10.79
CA LEU A 157 -6.74 -6.26 11.66
C LEU A 157 -6.96 -6.59 13.15
N GLN A 158 -8.19 -6.98 13.52
CA GLN A 158 -8.46 -7.51 14.86
C GLN A 158 -7.63 -8.76 15.15
N ALA A 159 -7.61 -9.72 14.21
CA ALA A 159 -6.80 -10.92 14.35
C ALA A 159 -5.29 -10.62 14.39
N PHE A 160 -4.82 -9.59 13.68
CA PHE A 160 -3.43 -9.13 13.75
C PHE A 160 -3.07 -8.64 15.15
N LEU A 161 -3.87 -7.74 15.75
CA LEU A 161 -3.65 -7.26 17.12
C LEU A 161 -3.62 -8.44 18.11
N THR A 162 -4.60 -9.34 18.03
CA THR A 162 -4.65 -10.53 18.90
C THR A 162 -3.43 -11.43 18.73
N ARG A 163 -2.97 -11.68 17.51
CA ARG A 163 -1.76 -12.49 17.27
C ARG A 163 -0.50 -11.81 17.80
N PHE A 164 -0.38 -10.48 17.63
CA PHE A 164 0.78 -9.72 18.07
C PHE A 164 0.89 -9.73 19.61
N GLU A 165 -0.21 -9.48 20.32
CA GLU A 165 -0.25 -9.51 21.79
C GLU A 165 0.01 -10.91 22.36
N ALA A 166 -0.32 -11.97 21.59
CA ALA A 166 -0.08 -13.35 21.98
C ALA A 166 1.37 -13.84 21.76
N LEU A 167 2.25 -13.02 21.17
CA LEU A 167 3.67 -13.39 21.01
C LEU A 167 4.31 -13.57 22.40
N PRO A 168 5.01 -14.68 22.69
CA PRO A 168 5.43 -15.00 24.06
C PRO A 168 6.24 -13.89 24.76
N ALA A 169 7.14 -13.22 24.03
CA ALA A 169 7.93 -12.11 24.58
C ALA A 169 7.10 -10.84 24.81
N ILE A 170 6.08 -10.59 23.97
CA ILE A 170 5.19 -9.43 24.06
C ILE A 170 4.17 -9.64 25.17
N ASP A 171 3.52 -10.80 25.23
CA ASP A 171 2.61 -11.19 26.30
C ASP A 171 3.28 -11.09 27.68
N ALA A 172 4.51 -11.62 27.80
CA ALA A 172 5.29 -11.50 29.03
C ALA A 172 5.66 -10.05 29.37
N TYR A 173 5.98 -9.22 28.36
CA TYR A 173 6.25 -7.81 28.57
C TYR A 173 5.01 -7.05 29.04
N MET A 174 3.87 -7.21 28.37
CA MET A 174 2.60 -6.53 28.66
C MET A 174 2.04 -6.87 30.04
N LYS A 175 2.31 -8.08 30.55
CA LYS A 175 1.95 -8.49 31.92
C LYS A 175 2.93 -8.00 33.00
N SER A 176 4.09 -7.47 32.61
CA SER A 176 5.12 -7.03 33.55
C SER A 176 4.87 -5.60 34.04
N SER A 177 5.41 -5.24 35.21
CA SER A 177 5.38 -3.87 35.73
C SER A 177 6.15 -2.85 34.87
N ARG A 178 6.90 -3.31 33.86
CA ARG A 178 7.63 -2.47 32.92
C ARG A 178 6.76 -1.98 31.77
N PHE A 179 5.58 -2.56 31.54
CA PHE A 179 4.72 -2.16 30.44
C PHE A 179 4.08 -0.80 30.73
N MET A 180 4.26 0.14 29.81
CA MET A 180 3.67 1.47 29.88
C MET A 180 2.60 1.60 28.80
N LYS A 181 1.36 1.30 29.16
CA LYS A 181 0.21 1.47 28.24
C LYS A 181 -0.17 2.94 28.05
N THR A 182 0.07 3.77 29.07
CA THR A 182 -0.30 5.19 29.14
C THR A 182 0.72 5.98 29.95
N PRO A 183 0.85 7.31 29.74
CA PRO A 183 0.17 8.11 28.72
C PRO A 183 0.77 7.89 27.32
N ILE A 184 -0.05 8.03 26.28
CA ILE A 184 0.39 8.00 24.88
C ILE A 184 1.09 9.31 24.50
N ASN A 185 0.53 10.44 24.94
CA ASN A 185 0.99 11.79 24.60
C ASN A 185 1.49 12.56 25.84
N ASN A 186 2.23 13.64 25.59
CA ASN A 186 2.71 14.52 26.66
C ASN A 186 1.55 15.33 27.30
N ARG A 187 1.77 15.90 28.48
CA ARG A 187 0.76 16.55 29.33
C ARG A 187 -0.04 17.66 28.65
N MET A 188 0.54 18.30 27.63
CA MET A 188 -0.09 19.37 26.85
C MET A 188 -1.12 18.88 25.82
N ALA A 189 -1.12 17.59 25.47
CA ALA A 189 -2.10 17.04 24.53
C ALA A 189 -3.49 16.98 25.17
N THR A 190 -4.54 17.16 24.37
CA THR A 190 -5.94 17.08 24.81
C THR A 190 -6.43 15.65 24.99
N TRP A 191 -5.73 14.67 24.41
CA TRP A 191 -6.06 13.24 24.48
C TRP A 191 -4.81 12.39 24.71
N GLY A 192 -4.97 11.28 25.43
CA GLY A 192 -3.88 10.33 25.72
C GLY A 192 -2.81 10.86 26.67
N ASN A 193 -3.05 11.97 27.38
CA ASN A 193 -2.06 12.67 28.21
C ASN A 193 -2.03 12.23 29.69
N LYS A 194 -2.85 11.23 30.07
CA LYS A 194 -2.99 10.73 31.45
C LYS A 194 -2.53 9.28 31.55
N LYS A 195 -1.98 8.92 32.72
CA LYS A 195 -1.72 7.52 33.10
C LYS A 195 -3.02 6.79 33.38
#